data_AF-A0A660VE33-F1
#
_entry.id   AF-A0A660VE33-F1
#
_cell.length_a   1.000
_cell.length_b   1.000
_cell.length_c   1.000
_cell.angle_alpha   90.00
_cell.angle_beta   90.00
_cell.angle_gamma   90.00
#
_symmetry.space_group_name_H-M   'P 1'
#
loop_
_entity.id
_entity.type
_entity.pdbx_description
1 polymer ?
#
loop_
_entity_poly.entity_id
_entity_poly.type
_entity_poly.pdbx_seq_one_letter_code
_entity_poly.pdbx_strand_id
1 'polypeptide(L)'
;MPRSRVAGLRGVALRGLRLPEPGVGESVTARVYAAVPTAAELSVLASAGIPAEHPTKRGSPMVLRGLFGGNKEPQTSEVARPQPATDETESIRRIAGQIEALPIEQRRFIAGFAYVLARAANADLDFSDAELKYMEGAVVEVGHLTRAQAVLVVEMARNMTELYGATEDYVVTREFTNNSTREQREDLLRTAFAVGAADDSITAAESAELNQIGKELMFRADEIDDIRNEFRDQLAAIQAMRAARGA
;
A
#
# COMPACT_ATOMS: atom_id res chain seq x y z
N MET A 1 -3.33 -38.34 0.17
CA MET A 1 -2.89 -36.99 0.61
C MET A 1 -2.34 -36.26 -0.61
N PRO A 2 -3.14 -35.45 -1.33
CA PRO A 2 -2.60 -34.71 -2.46
C PRO A 2 -1.90 -33.46 -1.93
N ARG A 3 -0.66 -33.27 -2.39
CA ARG A 3 0.21 -32.12 -2.11
C ARG A 3 -0.37 -30.89 -2.80
N SER A 4 -0.63 -29.84 -2.02
CA SER A 4 -0.96 -28.50 -2.53
C SER A 4 0.17 -28.00 -3.43
N ARG A 5 -0.19 -27.65 -4.67
CA ARG A 5 0.69 -27.09 -5.69
C ARG A 5 0.67 -25.57 -5.54
N VAL A 6 1.42 -25.05 -4.57
CA VAL A 6 1.75 -23.62 -4.52
C VAL A 6 2.88 -23.40 -5.53
N ALA A 7 2.53 -23.32 -6.81
CA ALA A 7 3.46 -23.10 -7.91
C ALA A 7 2.75 -22.25 -8.97
N GLY A 8 2.86 -20.94 -8.87
CA GLY A 8 2.26 -20.03 -9.87
C GLY A 8 2.75 -18.58 -9.83
N LEU A 9 2.93 -17.97 -8.66
CA LEU A 9 3.20 -16.52 -8.58
C LEU A 9 4.67 -16.11 -8.73
N ARG A 10 5.58 -17.05 -9.06
CA ARG A 10 6.97 -16.71 -9.38
C ARG A 10 7.09 -16.32 -10.85
N GLY A 11 6.88 -15.05 -11.13
CA GLY A 11 7.43 -14.43 -12.34
C GLY A 11 6.43 -13.76 -13.27
N VAL A 12 5.63 -12.82 -12.78
CA VAL A 12 5.39 -11.63 -13.61
C VAL A 12 6.71 -10.87 -13.56
N ALA A 13 7.62 -11.21 -14.47
CA ALA A 13 8.89 -10.52 -14.57
C ALA A 13 8.57 -9.07 -14.96
N LEU A 14 8.87 -8.09 -14.11
CA LEU A 14 8.77 -6.65 -14.41
C LEU A 14 9.88 -6.23 -15.41
N ARG A 15 10.04 -7.04 -16.46
CA ARG A 15 11.18 -7.06 -17.37
C ARG A 15 10.97 -6.01 -18.45
N GLY A 16 11.24 -4.75 -18.10
CA GLY A 16 11.22 -3.67 -19.09
C GLY A 16 10.83 -2.30 -18.56
N LEU A 17 10.49 -2.18 -17.28
CA LEU A 17 10.06 -0.92 -16.70
C LEU A 17 11.24 0.04 -16.53
N ARG A 18 11.54 0.80 -17.59
CA ARG A 18 12.52 1.90 -17.55
C ARG A 18 11.81 3.13 -17.00
N LEU A 19 12.44 3.85 -16.07
CA LEU A 19 11.92 5.15 -15.61
C LEU A 19 11.71 6.10 -16.81
N PRO A 20 10.71 7.00 -16.73
CA PRO A 20 10.52 8.01 -17.77
C PRO A 20 11.79 8.86 -17.95
N GLU A 21 12.22 9.05 -19.20
CA GLU A 21 13.34 9.94 -19.53
C GLU A 21 12.93 11.40 -19.26
N PRO A 22 13.83 12.25 -18.71
CA PRO A 22 13.49 13.62 -18.39
C PRO A 22 13.31 14.45 -19.68
N GLY A 23 12.06 14.69 -20.10
CA GLY A 23 11.77 15.66 -21.16
C GLY A 23 10.35 15.62 -21.76
N VAL A 24 9.77 16.83 -21.87
CA VAL A 24 8.55 17.25 -22.59
C VAL A 24 7.26 17.28 -21.75
N GLY A 25 6.98 18.43 -21.12
CA GLY A 25 5.65 18.79 -20.63
C GLY A 25 5.61 19.70 -19.40
N GLU A 26 6.10 20.94 -19.50
CA GLU A 26 5.68 21.99 -18.55
C GLU A 26 4.21 22.35 -18.83
N SER A 27 3.27 21.72 -18.11
CA SER A 27 1.91 22.24 -17.80
C SER A 27 1.11 21.13 -17.10
N VAL A 28 0.31 21.48 -16.08
CA VAL A 28 -0.51 20.61 -15.20
C VAL A 28 0.24 19.99 -13.99
N THR A 29 1.46 20.42 -13.71
CA THR A 29 2.34 19.82 -12.70
C THR A 29 2.08 20.20 -11.23
N ALA A 30 1.13 21.09 -10.91
CA ALA A 30 1.06 21.71 -9.57
C ALA A 30 0.02 21.15 -8.59
N ARG A 31 -0.94 20.30 -9.01
CA ARG A 31 -1.99 19.76 -8.11
C ARG A 31 -1.73 18.35 -7.60
N VAL A 32 -0.98 17.53 -8.35
CA VAL A 32 -0.74 16.12 -8.00
C VAL A 32 0.31 15.95 -6.89
N TYR A 33 1.09 17.00 -6.58
CA TYR A 33 2.09 16.98 -5.49
C TYR A 33 1.52 17.00 -4.07
N ALA A 34 0.21 17.03 -3.90
CA ALA A 34 -0.39 16.83 -2.58
C ALA A 34 -0.36 15.36 -2.10
N ALA A 35 0.02 14.40 -2.95
CA ALA A 35 -0.10 12.96 -2.65
C ALA A 35 1.16 12.30 -2.06
N VAL A 36 2.30 13.00 -1.98
CA VAL A 36 3.45 12.56 -1.17
C VAL A 36 3.69 13.61 -0.11
N PRO A 37 3.31 13.38 1.17
CA PRO A 37 3.52 14.35 2.21
C PRO A 37 5.02 14.65 2.34
N THR A 38 5.34 15.94 2.37
CA THR A 38 6.68 16.43 2.67
C THR A 38 7.14 15.94 4.05
N ALA A 39 8.45 15.94 4.30
CA ALA A 39 8.99 15.61 5.63
C ALA A 39 8.37 16.46 6.77
N ALA A 40 7.87 17.66 6.46
CA ALA A 40 7.14 18.53 7.38
C ALA A 40 5.71 18.02 7.67
N GLU A 41 5.00 17.51 6.67
CA GLU A 41 3.63 16.97 6.81
C GLU A 41 3.62 15.63 7.55
N LEU A 42 4.63 14.78 7.32
CA LEU A 42 4.85 13.56 8.09
C LEU A 42 5.11 13.85 9.58
N SER A 43 5.75 14.99 9.90
CA SER A 43 5.96 15.42 11.29
C SER A 43 4.66 15.85 11.97
N VAL A 44 3.70 16.41 11.23
CA VAL A 44 2.39 16.81 11.78
C VAL A 44 1.51 15.59 12.04
N LEU A 45 1.50 14.61 11.14
CA LEU A 45 0.79 13.34 11.34
C LEU A 45 1.36 12.53 12.52
N ALA A 46 2.68 12.54 12.71
CA ALA A 46 3.32 11.91 13.87
C ALA A 46 3.08 12.68 15.19
N SER A 47 2.78 13.98 15.13
CA SER A 47 2.52 14.85 16.30
C SER A 47 1.04 14.95 16.65
N ALA A 48 0.16 14.69 15.69
CA ALA A 48 -1.29 14.61 15.86
C ALA A 48 -1.64 13.27 16.50
N GLY A 49 -1.34 13.13 17.79
CA GLY A 49 -1.81 12.01 18.59
C GLY A 49 -3.32 11.83 18.41
N ILE A 50 -3.73 10.65 17.95
CA ILE A 50 -5.13 10.20 18.02
C ILE A 50 -5.57 10.40 19.48
N PRO A 51 -6.60 11.22 19.77
CA PRO A 51 -7.13 11.28 21.11
C PRO A 51 -7.73 9.91 21.43
N ALA A 52 -7.06 9.15 22.27
CA ALA A 52 -7.62 7.95 22.88
C ALA A 52 -8.80 8.40 23.75
N GLU A 53 -10.03 8.32 23.22
CA GLU A 53 -11.22 8.39 24.04
C GLU A 53 -11.26 7.15 24.95
N HIS A 54 -10.74 7.30 26.16
CA HIS A 54 -11.11 6.45 27.28
C HIS A 54 -12.47 6.93 27.82
N PRO A 55 -13.54 6.09 27.81
CA PRO A 55 -14.78 6.46 28.47
C PRO A 55 -14.57 6.49 29.99
N THR A 56 -14.52 7.70 30.54
CA THR A 56 -14.49 7.96 31.97
C THR A 56 -15.88 7.69 32.56
N LYS A 57 -16.03 6.63 33.36
CA LYS A 57 -17.18 6.47 34.27
C LYS A 57 -16.93 7.27 35.55
N ARG A 58 -17.68 8.36 35.72
CA ARG A 58 -17.95 9.07 36.99
C ARG A 58 -19.26 8.49 37.55
N GLY A 59 -19.48 8.13 38.82
CA GLY A 59 -18.71 8.09 40.05
C GLY A 59 -19.67 7.72 41.20
N SER A 60 -19.17 7.36 42.38
CA SER A 60 -19.68 7.78 43.72
C SER A 60 -18.95 7.05 44.88
N PRO A 61 -18.90 7.63 46.10
CA PRO A 61 -17.76 7.52 47.02
C PRO A 61 -18.03 6.88 48.42
N MET A 62 -16.96 6.84 49.23
CA MET A 62 -16.81 6.45 50.66
C MET A 62 -16.80 4.92 50.92
N VAL A 63 -15.88 4.34 51.72
CA VAL A 63 -15.62 4.65 53.14
C VAL A 63 -14.15 4.35 53.57
N LEU A 64 -13.78 4.99 54.68
CA LEU A 64 -12.52 5.08 55.43
C LEU A 64 -11.93 3.75 55.99
N ARG A 65 -10.57 3.76 56.13
CA ARG A 65 -9.76 3.40 57.34
C ARG A 65 -8.94 2.10 57.36
N GLY A 66 -7.62 2.25 57.12
CA GLY A 66 -6.53 2.07 58.11
C GLY A 66 -5.90 0.68 58.34
N LEU A 67 -4.58 0.72 58.61
CA LEU A 67 -3.76 -0.15 59.50
C LEU A 67 -2.63 -0.99 58.85
N PHE A 68 -1.39 -0.77 59.38
CA PHE A 68 -0.09 -1.44 59.13
C PHE A 68 0.61 -1.09 57.80
N GLY A 69 1.84 -0.58 57.73
CA GLY A 69 2.99 -0.63 58.65
C GLY A 69 4.10 -1.48 58.01
N GLY A 70 5.21 -0.86 57.58
CA GLY A 70 6.45 -1.60 57.25
C GLY A 70 7.25 -1.05 56.07
N ASN A 71 8.31 -0.30 56.37
CA ASN A 71 9.42 -0.04 55.46
C ASN A 71 10.04 -1.35 54.97
N LYS A 72 10.11 -1.54 53.66
CA LYS A 72 11.11 -2.41 53.03
C LYS A 72 11.32 -1.97 51.59
N GLU A 73 12.42 -1.26 51.33
CA GLU A 73 12.99 -1.22 49.99
C GLU A 73 13.49 -2.63 49.65
N PRO A 74 13.27 -3.09 48.42
CA PRO A 74 14.28 -3.90 47.75
C PRO A 74 14.73 -3.19 46.47
N GLN A 75 16.04 -3.02 46.39
CA GLN A 75 16.75 -2.66 45.17
C GLN A 75 16.60 -3.77 44.11
N THR A 76 16.88 -3.38 42.87
CA THR A 76 17.19 -4.19 41.67
C THR A 76 16.00 -4.67 40.83
N SER A 77 15.77 -3.95 39.74
CA SER A 77 16.07 -4.45 38.39
C SER A 77 16.16 -3.24 37.48
N GLU A 78 17.34 -2.96 36.96
CA GLU A 78 17.52 -2.02 35.84
C GLU A 78 16.85 -2.67 34.62
N VAL A 79 15.54 -2.47 34.51
CA VAL A 79 14.77 -2.74 33.30
C VAL A 79 15.40 -1.83 32.25
N ALA A 80 16.05 -2.44 31.26
CA ALA A 80 16.53 -1.73 30.08
C ALA A 80 15.42 -0.77 29.63
N ARG A 81 15.69 0.53 29.76
CA ARG A 81 14.72 1.55 29.35
C ARG A 81 14.39 1.28 27.88
N PRO A 82 13.11 1.27 27.49
CA PRO A 82 12.76 1.25 26.08
C PRO A 82 13.56 2.37 25.40
N GLN A 83 14.34 2.03 24.38
CA GLN A 83 15.02 3.04 23.58
C GLN A 83 13.97 4.03 23.07
N PRO A 84 14.24 5.34 23.13
CA PRO A 84 13.22 6.34 22.88
C PRO A 84 12.79 6.29 21.41
N ALA A 85 11.47 6.35 21.18
CA ALA A 85 10.81 6.44 19.86
C ALA A 85 11.34 7.55 18.93
N THR A 86 12.20 8.43 19.45
CA THR A 86 12.92 9.46 18.72
C THR A 86 13.86 8.89 17.65
N ASP A 87 14.48 7.74 17.89
CA ASP A 87 15.44 7.12 16.95
C ASP A 87 14.73 6.48 15.75
N GLU A 88 13.59 5.82 16.00
CA GLU A 88 12.70 5.29 14.94
C GLU A 88 12.14 6.42 14.06
N THR A 89 11.68 7.52 14.68
CA THR A 89 11.17 8.70 13.96
C THR A 89 12.29 9.38 13.14
N GLU A 90 13.52 9.39 13.64
CA GLU A 90 14.68 9.89 12.87
C GLU A 90 14.98 9.00 11.66
N SER A 91 14.89 7.67 11.82
CA SER A 91 15.05 6.72 10.72
C SER A 91 14.00 6.93 9.63
N ILE A 92 12.72 7.08 9.99
CA ILE A 92 11.64 7.36 9.02
C ILE A 92 11.91 8.67 8.27
N ARG A 93 12.27 9.75 8.98
CA ARG A 93 12.61 11.04 8.35
C ARG A 93 13.79 10.92 7.39
N ARG A 94 14.79 10.12 7.73
CA ARG A 94 15.94 9.84 6.87
C ARG A 94 15.52 9.12 5.58
N ILE A 95 14.68 8.08 5.69
CA ILE A 95 14.15 7.33 4.54
C ILE A 95 13.29 8.25 3.65
N ALA A 96 12.40 9.03 4.25
CA ALA A 96 11.58 10.02 3.53
C ALA A 96 12.46 11.02 2.76
N GLY A 97 13.50 11.58 3.41
CA GLY A 97 14.44 12.48 2.75
C GLY A 97 15.22 11.84 1.60
N GLN A 98 15.54 10.55 1.69
CA GLN A 98 16.17 9.81 0.58
C GLN A 98 15.22 9.60 -0.60
N ILE A 99 13.94 9.33 -0.34
CA ILE A 99 12.91 9.27 -1.40
C ILE A 99 12.75 10.66 -2.02
N GLU A 100 12.69 11.72 -1.22
CA GLU A 100 12.54 13.11 -1.68
C GLU A 100 13.71 13.56 -2.56
N ALA A 101 14.91 13.04 -2.31
CA ALA A 101 16.10 13.32 -3.11
C ALA A 101 16.09 12.66 -4.50
N LEU A 102 15.15 11.74 -4.78
CA LEU A 102 15.03 11.12 -6.10
C LEU A 102 14.60 12.16 -7.16
N PRO A 103 15.00 11.95 -8.43
CA PRO A 103 14.49 12.71 -9.55
C PRO A 103 12.96 12.78 -9.51
N ILE A 104 12.46 13.95 -9.86
CA ILE A 104 11.06 14.26 -9.66
C ILE A 104 10.12 13.34 -10.47
N GLU A 105 10.52 13.00 -11.69
CA GLU A 105 9.76 12.08 -12.54
C GLU A 105 9.77 10.65 -12.00
N GLN A 106 10.87 10.22 -11.38
CA GLN A 106 10.94 8.92 -10.71
C GLN A 106 10.01 8.88 -9.49
N ARG A 107 9.97 9.95 -8.68
CA ARG A 107 9.03 10.03 -7.54
C ARG A 107 7.58 9.96 -7.99
N ARG A 108 7.20 10.74 -9.00
CA ARG A 108 5.85 10.75 -9.57
C ARG A 108 5.45 9.37 -10.08
N PHE A 109 6.36 8.75 -10.83
CA PHE A 109 6.14 7.44 -11.40
C PHE A 109 5.89 6.40 -10.29
N ILE A 110 6.77 6.34 -9.29
CA ILE A 110 6.66 5.38 -8.18
C ILE A 110 5.41 5.65 -7.33
N ALA A 111 5.11 6.91 -7.02
CA ALA A 111 3.93 7.27 -6.23
C ALA A 111 2.63 6.92 -6.95
N GLY A 112 2.50 7.25 -8.25
CA GLY A 112 1.34 6.89 -9.05
C GLY A 112 1.19 5.38 -9.21
N PHE A 113 2.30 4.68 -9.46
CA PHE A 113 2.33 3.22 -9.54
C PHE A 113 1.82 2.58 -8.24
N ALA A 114 2.40 2.95 -7.10
CA ALA A 114 2.02 2.42 -5.79
C ALA A 114 0.56 2.75 -5.42
N TYR A 115 0.10 3.97 -5.73
CA TYR A 115 -1.29 4.37 -5.50
C TYR A 115 -2.28 3.51 -6.29
N VAL A 116 -2.03 3.28 -7.58
CA VAL A 116 -2.93 2.45 -8.41
C VAL A 116 -2.96 1.00 -7.92
N LEU A 117 -1.82 0.47 -7.45
CA LEU A 117 -1.81 -0.84 -6.79
C LEU A 117 -2.63 -0.85 -5.49
N ALA A 118 -2.51 0.18 -4.66
CA ALA A 118 -3.27 0.30 -3.41
C ALA A 118 -4.78 0.42 -3.67
N ARG A 119 -5.18 1.19 -4.69
CA ARG A 119 -6.55 1.27 -5.19
C ARG A 119 -7.10 -0.10 -5.60
N ALA A 120 -6.30 -0.90 -6.31
CA ALA A 120 -6.72 -2.24 -6.74
C ALA A 120 -6.94 -3.19 -5.55
N ALA A 121 -6.00 -3.21 -4.60
CA ALA A 121 -6.10 -4.04 -3.39
C ALA A 121 -7.29 -3.62 -2.51
N ASN A 122 -7.48 -2.31 -2.29
CA ASN A 122 -8.55 -1.79 -1.43
C ASN A 122 -9.96 -1.84 -2.07
N ALA A 123 -10.13 -2.52 -3.22
CA ALA A 123 -11.39 -2.51 -3.95
C ALA A 123 -12.56 -3.13 -3.16
N ASP A 124 -12.26 -4.06 -2.25
CA ASP A 124 -13.21 -4.65 -1.32
C ASP A 124 -13.17 -4.03 0.09
N LEU A 125 -12.39 -2.95 0.25
CA LEU A 125 -12.13 -2.20 1.49
C LEU A 125 -11.29 -2.93 2.53
N ASP A 126 -10.51 -3.93 2.12
CA ASP A 126 -9.52 -4.59 2.97
C ASP A 126 -8.15 -4.66 2.28
N PHE A 127 -7.10 -4.82 3.08
CA PHE A 127 -5.76 -5.11 2.59
C PHE A 127 -5.25 -6.37 3.27
N SER A 128 -4.95 -7.40 2.50
CA SER A 128 -4.26 -8.58 3.01
C SER A 128 -2.75 -8.32 3.17
N ASP A 129 -2.13 -9.02 4.12
CA ASP A 129 -0.66 -9.02 4.28
C ASP A 129 0.06 -9.53 3.01
N ALA A 130 -0.60 -10.39 2.23
CA ALA A 130 -0.06 -10.96 1.00
C ALA A 130 0.02 -9.89 -0.11
N GLU A 131 -1.03 -9.09 -0.28
CA GLU A 131 -1.08 -7.97 -1.22
C GLU A 131 -0.05 -6.91 -0.88
N LEU A 132 -0.01 -6.44 0.37
CA LEU A 132 0.94 -5.41 0.81
C LEU A 132 2.39 -5.86 0.57
N LYS A 133 2.71 -7.10 0.90
CA LYS A 133 4.03 -7.68 0.66
C LYS A 133 4.36 -7.82 -0.82
N TYR A 134 3.37 -8.13 -1.66
CA TYR A 134 3.56 -8.15 -3.11
C TYR A 134 3.84 -6.75 -3.64
N MET A 135 3.06 -5.75 -3.21
CA MET A 135 3.25 -4.34 -3.55
C MET A 135 4.64 -3.84 -3.15
N GLU A 136 5.12 -4.14 -1.95
CA GLU A 136 6.48 -3.82 -1.50
C GLU A 136 7.53 -4.35 -2.49
N GLY A 137 7.41 -5.61 -2.89
CA GLY A 137 8.33 -6.26 -3.82
C GLY A 137 8.29 -5.60 -5.21
N ALA A 138 7.10 -5.33 -5.72
CA ALA A 138 6.92 -4.65 -7.00
C ALA A 138 7.53 -3.24 -6.98
N VAL A 139 7.27 -2.46 -5.93
CA VAL A 139 7.80 -1.09 -5.78
C VAL A 139 9.32 -1.08 -5.63
N VAL A 140 9.92 -2.07 -4.96
CA VAL A 140 11.40 -2.25 -4.94
C VAL A 140 11.94 -2.40 -6.36
N GLU A 141 11.37 -3.31 -7.14
CA GLU A 141 11.88 -3.64 -8.48
C GLU A 141 11.70 -2.47 -9.45
N VAL A 142 10.48 -1.92 -9.53
CA VAL A 142 10.10 -0.81 -10.39
C VAL A 142 10.83 0.49 -10.04
N GLY A 143 10.89 0.81 -8.74
CA GLY A 143 11.43 2.08 -8.28
C GLY A 143 12.94 2.07 -8.09
N HIS A 144 13.58 0.91 -8.21
CA HIS A 144 14.96 0.67 -7.79
C HIS A 144 15.22 1.15 -6.35
N LEU A 145 14.23 0.93 -5.49
CA LEU A 145 14.22 1.39 -4.11
C LEU A 145 14.82 0.33 -3.18
N THR A 146 15.37 0.78 -2.06
CA THR A 146 15.59 -0.13 -0.94
C THR A 146 14.27 -0.63 -0.39
N ARG A 147 14.28 -1.80 0.27
CA ARG A 147 13.07 -2.34 0.89
C ARG A 147 12.40 -1.37 1.86
N ALA A 148 13.18 -0.67 2.68
CA ALA A 148 12.64 0.29 3.65
C ALA A 148 11.95 1.49 2.97
N GLN A 149 12.48 1.96 1.84
CA GLN A 149 11.84 3.00 1.05
C GLN A 149 10.54 2.50 0.40
N ALA A 150 10.53 1.29 -0.15
CA ALA A 150 9.34 0.71 -0.76
C ALA A 150 8.22 0.49 0.26
N VAL A 151 8.54 0.00 1.47
CA VAL A 151 7.59 -0.09 2.58
C VAL A 151 6.96 1.27 2.86
N LEU A 152 7.77 2.32 3.03
CA LEU A 152 7.24 3.66 3.29
C LEU A 152 6.34 4.17 2.16
N VAL A 153 6.71 3.93 0.90
CA VAL A 153 5.90 4.30 -0.27
C VAL A 153 4.55 3.56 -0.29
N VAL A 154 4.56 2.25 -0.04
CA VAL A 154 3.34 1.42 -0.01
C VAL A 154 2.42 1.86 1.13
N GLU A 155 2.97 2.11 2.32
CA GLU A 155 2.19 2.62 3.45
C GLU A 155 1.59 4.00 3.17
N MET A 156 2.32 4.89 2.49
CA MET A 156 1.76 6.18 2.06
C MET A 156 0.63 5.98 1.05
N ALA A 157 0.81 5.12 0.05
CA ALA A 157 -0.22 4.82 -0.95
C ALA A 157 -1.48 4.22 -0.32
N ARG A 158 -1.34 3.25 0.58
CA ARG A 158 -2.43 2.67 1.37
C ARG A 158 -3.23 3.75 2.09
N ASN A 159 -2.57 4.57 2.90
CA ASN A 159 -3.22 5.64 3.65
C ASN A 159 -3.94 6.63 2.72
N MET A 160 -3.34 6.96 1.57
CA MET A 160 -3.97 7.86 0.60
C MET A 160 -5.22 7.25 -0.02
N THR A 161 -5.21 5.96 -0.38
CA THR A 161 -6.39 5.28 -0.92
C THR A 161 -7.50 5.14 0.13
N GLU A 162 -7.17 4.78 1.37
CA GLU A 162 -8.15 4.68 2.47
C GLU A 162 -8.83 6.03 2.77
N LEU A 163 -8.08 7.14 2.68
CA LEU A 163 -8.59 8.49 2.97
C LEU A 163 -9.28 9.16 1.77
N TYR A 164 -8.80 8.91 0.55
CA TYR A 164 -9.15 9.72 -0.64
C TYR A 164 -9.56 8.93 -1.89
N GLY A 165 -9.59 7.59 -1.83
CA GLY A 165 -9.83 6.72 -2.99
C GLY A 165 -11.04 7.15 -3.83
N ALA A 166 -12.20 7.29 -3.19
CA ALA A 166 -13.45 7.65 -3.87
C ALA A 166 -13.40 8.97 -4.68
N THR A 167 -12.49 9.90 -4.39
CA THR A 167 -12.39 11.21 -5.05
C THR A 167 -11.18 11.34 -5.97
N GLU A 168 -10.06 10.73 -5.61
CA GLU A 168 -8.78 10.92 -6.30
C GLU A 168 -8.44 9.78 -7.27
N ASP A 169 -9.08 8.63 -7.15
CA ASP A 169 -8.75 7.41 -7.91
C ASP A 169 -8.65 7.62 -9.41
N TYR A 170 -9.68 8.21 -10.01
CA TYR A 170 -9.71 8.48 -11.45
C TYR A 170 -8.62 9.49 -11.87
N VAL A 171 -8.39 10.51 -11.04
CA VAL A 171 -7.41 11.56 -11.34
C VAL A 171 -6.00 10.98 -11.31
N VAL A 172 -5.66 10.23 -10.27
CA VAL A 172 -4.31 9.66 -10.11
C VAL A 172 -4.01 8.65 -11.22
N THR A 173 -4.92 7.73 -11.53
CA THR A 173 -4.71 6.75 -12.62
C THR A 173 -4.53 7.46 -13.96
N ARG A 174 -5.32 8.50 -14.26
CA ARG A 174 -5.19 9.24 -15.51
C ARG A 174 -3.90 10.04 -15.60
N GLU A 175 -3.45 10.63 -14.49
CA GLU A 175 -2.16 11.31 -14.44
C GLU A 175 -1.01 10.33 -14.63
N PHE A 176 -1.09 9.12 -14.05
CA PHE A 176 -0.14 8.05 -14.38
C PHE A 176 -0.17 7.73 -15.88
N THR A 177 -1.36 7.58 -16.48
CA THR A 177 -1.52 7.30 -17.91
C THR A 177 -0.86 8.34 -18.80
N ASN A 178 -0.94 9.63 -18.43
CA ASN A 178 -0.39 10.74 -19.20
C ASN A 178 1.15 10.81 -19.13
N ASN A 179 1.75 10.29 -18.06
CA ASN A 179 3.19 10.38 -17.79
C ASN A 179 3.90 9.03 -17.94
N SER A 180 3.25 8.04 -18.58
CA SER A 180 3.78 6.70 -18.78
C SER A 180 3.69 6.22 -20.23
N THR A 181 4.59 5.31 -20.60
CA THR A 181 4.55 4.60 -21.89
C THR A 181 3.49 3.51 -21.89
N ARG A 182 3.13 3.01 -23.06
CA ARG A 182 2.15 1.91 -23.18
C ARG A 182 2.59 0.67 -22.41
N GLU A 183 3.87 0.32 -22.51
CA GLU A 183 4.49 -0.83 -21.86
C GLU A 183 4.42 -0.69 -20.33
N GLN A 184 4.76 0.49 -19.79
CA GLN A 184 4.66 0.75 -18.36
C GLN A 184 3.24 0.62 -17.83
N ARG A 185 2.23 1.03 -18.61
CA ARG A 185 0.81 0.87 -18.25
C ARG A 185 0.38 -0.60 -18.27
N GLU A 186 0.91 -1.39 -19.20
CA GLU A 186 0.61 -2.83 -19.29
C GLU A 186 1.20 -3.57 -18.09
N ASP A 187 2.46 -3.26 -17.77
CA ASP A 187 3.14 -3.81 -16.60
C ASP A 187 2.43 -3.41 -15.30
N LEU A 188 1.99 -2.15 -15.16
CA LEU A 188 1.17 -1.74 -14.01
C LEU A 188 -0.12 -2.54 -13.91
N LEU A 189 -0.85 -2.70 -15.02
CA LEU A 189 -2.11 -3.44 -15.01
C LEU A 189 -1.90 -4.92 -14.65
N ARG A 190 -0.89 -5.58 -15.24
CA ARG A 190 -0.52 -6.96 -14.86
C ARG A 190 -0.11 -7.06 -13.40
N THR A 191 0.64 -6.09 -12.89
CA THR A 191 1.05 -6.04 -11.48
C THR A 191 -0.16 -5.87 -10.57
N ALA A 192 -1.14 -5.03 -10.94
CA ALA A 192 -2.37 -4.85 -10.18
C ALA A 192 -3.20 -6.15 -10.11
N PHE A 193 -3.31 -6.90 -11.22
CA PHE A 193 -3.93 -8.23 -11.19
C PHE A 193 -3.15 -9.22 -10.30
N ALA A 194 -1.82 -9.14 -10.31
CA ALA A 194 -1.00 -10.00 -9.47
C ALA A 194 -1.09 -9.64 -7.98
N VAL A 195 -1.33 -8.36 -7.65
CA VAL A 195 -1.64 -7.91 -6.28
C VAL A 195 -2.95 -8.55 -5.82
N GLY A 196 -4.08 -8.34 -6.51
CA GLY A 196 -5.36 -8.95 -6.10
C GLY A 196 -5.39 -10.49 -6.20
N ALA A 197 -4.37 -11.11 -6.78
CA ALA A 197 -4.18 -12.56 -6.80
C ALA A 197 -3.22 -13.06 -5.72
N ALA A 198 -2.61 -12.19 -4.92
CA ALA A 198 -1.50 -12.52 -4.03
C ALA A 198 -1.90 -13.46 -2.89
N ASP A 199 -3.16 -13.43 -2.48
CA ASP A 199 -3.76 -14.33 -1.48
C ASP A 199 -4.48 -15.55 -2.10
N ASP A 200 -4.20 -15.82 -3.39
CA ASP A 200 -4.80 -16.86 -4.22
C ASP A 200 -6.29 -16.64 -4.60
N SER A 201 -6.86 -15.44 -4.40
CA SER A 201 -8.25 -15.17 -4.81
C SER A 201 -8.54 -13.70 -5.18
N ILE A 202 -8.88 -13.45 -6.46
CA ILE A 202 -9.43 -12.17 -6.91
C ILE A 202 -10.96 -12.17 -6.73
N THR A 203 -11.46 -11.28 -5.90
CA THR A 203 -12.89 -11.06 -5.65
C THR A 203 -13.60 -10.40 -6.85
N ALA A 204 -14.94 -10.39 -6.81
CA ALA A 204 -15.72 -9.70 -7.85
C ALA A 204 -15.53 -8.17 -7.81
N ALA A 205 -15.31 -7.60 -6.62
CA ALA A 205 -15.08 -6.16 -6.45
C ALA A 205 -13.73 -5.76 -7.05
N GLU A 206 -12.65 -6.47 -6.71
CA GLU A 206 -11.33 -6.25 -7.30
C GLU A 206 -11.33 -6.47 -8.81
N SER A 207 -11.99 -7.53 -9.31
CA SER A 207 -12.06 -7.73 -10.76
C SER A 207 -12.82 -6.61 -11.48
N ALA A 208 -13.78 -5.96 -10.83
CA ALA A 208 -14.48 -4.80 -11.40
C ALA A 208 -13.59 -3.55 -11.36
N GLU A 209 -12.82 -3.37 -10.28
CA GLU A 209 -11.89 -2.26 -10.13
C GLU A 209 -10.71 -2.34 -11.10
N LEU A 210 -10.10 -3.53 -11.25
CA LEU A 210 -9.04 -3.80 -12.21
C LEU A 210 -9.49 -3.56 -13.66
N ASN A 211 -10.74 -3.89 -13.98
CA ASN A 211 -11.36 -3.53 -15.26
C ASN A 211 -11.41 -2.02 -15.48
N GLN A 212 -11.78 -1.29 -14.44
CA GLN A 212 -11.95 0.15 -14.49
C GLN A 212 -10.59 0.85 -14.61
N ILE A 213 -9.61 0.44 -13.81
CA ILE A 213 -8.20 0.83 -13.94
C ILE A 213 -7.70 0.57 -15.36
N GLY A 214 -7.93 -0.60 -15.94
CA GLY A 214 -7.51 -0.92 -17.30
C GLY A 214 -8.05 0.05 -18.36
N LYS A 215 -9.32 0.46 -18.24
CA LYS A 215 -9.91 1.47 -19.15
C LYS A 215 -9.25 2.83 -18.98
N GLU A 216 -8.98 3.24 -17.74
CA GLU A 216 -8.33 4.52 -17.41
C GLU A 216 -6.85 4.56 -17.86
N LEU A 217 -6.21 3.40 -17.90
CA LEU A 217 -4.89 3.16 -18.51
C LEU A 217 -4.93 3.06 -20.05
N MET A 218 -6.09 3.34 -20.66
CA MET A 218 -6.35 3.35 -22.10
C MET A 218 -6.20 1.97 -22.76
N PHE A 219 -6.53 0.87 -22.06
CA PHE A 219 -6.67 -0.44 -22.68
C PHE A 219 -8.08 -0.67 -23.21
N ARG A 220 -8.18 -1.42 -24.32
CA ARG A 220 -9.45 -1.92 -24.83
C ARG A 220 -9.90 -3.12 -24.01
N ALA A 221 -11.20 -3.43 -24.08
CA ALA A 221 -11.80 -4.50 -23.29
C ALA A 221 -11.14 -5.88 -23.53
N ASP A 222 -10.83 -6.22 -24.77
CA ASP A 222 -10.14 -7.45 -25.15
C ASP A 222 -8.69 -7.50 -24.62
N GLU A 223 -7.97 -6.39 -24.62
CA GLU A 223 -6.61 -6.33 -24.04
C GLU A 223 -6.65 -6.55 -22.51
N ILE A 224 -7.67 -5.99 -21.84
CA ILE A 224 -7.90 -6.22 -20.41
C ILE A 224 -8.27 -7.69 -20.15
N ASP A 225 -9.10 -8.27 -21.02
CA ASP A 225 -9.51 -9.67 -20.90
C ASP A 225 -8.33 -10.63 -21.12
N ASP A 226 -7.41 -10.32 -22.05
CA ASP A 226 -6.18 -11.09 -22.26
C ASP A 226 -5.33 -11.14 -20.99
N ILE A 227 -5.12 -10.00 -20.33
CA ILE A 227 -4.39 -9.93 -19.06
C ILE A 227 -5.15 -10.67 -17.95
N ARG A 228 -6.47 -10.44 -17.81
CA ARG A 228 -7.29 -11.14 -16.80
C ARG A 228 -7.19 -12.65 -16.96
N ASN A 229 -7.15 -13.15 -18.19
CA ASN A 229 -7.08 -14.58 -18.46
C ASN A 229 -5.79 -15.23 -17.94
N GLU A 230 -4.71 -14.46 -17.75
CA GLU A 230 -3.48 -14.92 -17.09
C GLU A 230 -3.74 -15.35 -15.62
N PHE A 231 -4.74 -14.74 -14.98
CA PHE A 231 -5.12 -14.93 -13.56
C PHE A 231 -6.46 -15.67 -13.39
N ARG A 232 -6.90 -16.38 -14.44
CA ARG A 232 -8.21 -17.04 -14.48
C ARG A 232 -8.44 -18.00 -13.31
N ASP A 233 -7.40 -18.68 -12.84
CA ASP A 233 -7.51 -19.68 -11.77
C ASP A 233 -7.75 -19.05 -10.39
N GLN A 234 -7.39 -17.78 -10.24
CA GLN A 234 -7.53 -16.99 -9.03
C GLN A 234 -8.87 -16.26 -8.97
N LEU A 235 -9.62 -16.15 -10.07
CA LEU A 235 -10.95 -15.52 -10.04
C LEU A 235 -11.90 -16.32 -9.13
N ALA A 236 -12.40 -15.69 -8.07
CA ALA A 236 -13.26 -16.33 -7.07
C ALA A 236 -14.49 -17.01 -7.69
N ALA A 237 -15.11 -16.39 -8.71
CA ALA A 237 -16.23 -16.98 -9.45
C ALA A 237 -15.86 -18.31 -10.12
N ILE A 238 -14.65 -18.42 -10.67
CA ILE A 238 -14.17 -19.64 -11.34
C ILE A 238 -13.85 -20.72 -10.32
N GLN A 239 -13.25 -20.35 -9.18
CA GLN A 239 -13.00 -21.27 -8.08
C GLN A 239 -14.32 -21.86 -7.53
N ALA A 240 -15.33 -21.01 -7.30
CA ALA A 240 -16.66 -21.44 -6.87
C ALA A 240 -17.33 -22.40 -7.87
N MET A 241 -17.27 -22.10 -9.17
CA MET A 241 -17.79 -22.98 -10.22
C MET A 241 -17.09 -24.35 -10.25
N ARG A 242 -15.77 -24.40 -10.01
CA ARG A 242 -15.00 -25.64 -9.96
C ARG A 242 -15.35 -26.46 -8.72
N ALA A 243 -15.46 -25.82 -7.56
CA ALA A 243 -15.87 -26.47 -6.32
C ALA A 243 -17.27 -27.13 -6.47
N ALA A 244 -18.22 -26.43 -7.08
CA ALA A 244 -19.58 -26.95 -7.32
C ALA A 244 -19.66 -28.10 -8.34
N ARG A 245 -18.67 -28.25 -9.23
CA ARG A 245 -18.59 -29.37 -10.19
C ARG A 245 -17.82 -30.59 -9.67
N GLY A 246 -17.01 -30.39 -8.62
CA GLY A 246 -16.21 -31.45 -7.99
C GLY A 246 -16.87 -32.07 -6.76
N ALA A 247 -18.01 -31.53 -6.31
CA ALA A 247 -18.87 -32.07 -5.26
C ALA A 247 -20.00 -32.93 -5.87
#